data_AF-A0A6L9W2Z2-F1
#
_entry.id   AF-A0A6L9W2Z2-F1
#
_cell.length_a   1.000
_cell.length_b   1.000
_cell.length_c   1.000
_cell.angle_alpha   90.00
_cell.angle_beta   90.00
_cell.angle_gamma   90.00
#
_symmetry.space_group_name_H-M   'P 1'
#
loop_
_entity.id
_entity.type
_entity.pdbx_description
1 polymer ?
#
loop_
_entity_poly.entity_id
_entity_poly.type
_entity_poly.pdbx_seq_one_letter_code
_entity_poly.pdbx_strand_id
1 'polypeptide(L)'
;MFSEERSAAVVAASFQGTRDERLRQVMTSLVRHVHAFVKDVELTEAEWGKAIAFLTATGQQCDGVRQEFILLSDILGVSMLVETMNHRTGGTSTESTVLGPFHMVESPPRELGANIALDGKGAPCLITGQVSGPDGEPLAGAQVDVWQANEDGFYDVQQPGIQPERNLRGLFTTDAGGGFWFRSIVPRYYPIPADGPVGELLAATGRHPYRPAHVHFIVTAAGYRPVTTHVFVAGDPYIDSDAVFGVKDSLIREFPVVDAPARAAEVGLPNPFRTVHFDVTLLREEQAPLAAQPAEVQPIPVPGALA
;
A
#
# COMPACT_ATOMS: atom_id res chain seq x y z
N MET A 1 -14.96 -36.27 -20.88
CA MET A 1 -15.38 -35.44 -22.03
C MET A 1 -15.84 -34.10 -21.51
N PHE A 2 -15.47 -33.02 -22.18
CA PHE A 2 -15.86 -31.66 -21.82
C PHE A 2 -17.34 -31.42 -22.12
N SER A 3 -18.04 -30.79 -21.20
CA SER A 3 -19.39 -30.23 -21.35
C SER A 3 -19.49 -29.01 -20.45
N GLU A 4 -20.50 -28.16 -20.64
CA GLU A 4 -20.71 -27.00 -19.77
C GLU A 4 -20.75 -27.42 -18.30
N GLU A 5 -21.65 -28.35 -17.94
CA GLU A 5 -21.80 -28.92 -16.60
C GLU A 5 -20.46 -29.41 -16.02
N ARG A 6 -19.69 -30.18 -16.79
CA ARG A 6 -18.47 -30.86 -16.33
C ARG A 6 -17.17 -30.10 -16.56
N SER A 7 -17.23 -28.91 -17.17
CA SER A 7 -16.07 -28.17 -17.67
C SER A 7 -14.98 -27.96 -16.60
N ALA A 8 -15.35 -27.43 -15.43
CA ALA A 8 -14.43 -27.18 -14.32
C ALA A 8 -13.75 -28.47 -13.83
N ALA A 9 -14.51 -29.57 -13.71
CA ALA A 9 -13.97 -30.84 -13.23
C ALA A 9 -13.00 -31.47 -14.25
N VAL A 10 -13.32 -31.39 -15.54
CA VAL A 10 -12.47 -31.91 -16.62
C VAL A 10 -11.16 -31.13 -16.71
N VAL A 11 -11.21 -29.80 -16.65
CA VAL A 11 -10.00 -28.97 -16.72
C VAL A 11 -9.19 -29.08 -15.42
N ALA A 12 -9.81 -29.08 -14.24
CA ALA A 12 -9.10 -29.27 -12.99
C ALA A 12 -8.36 -30.63 -12.93
N ALA A 13 -8.92 -31.68 -13.54
CA ALA A 13 -8.28 -32.99 -13.62
C ALA A 13 -6.97 -32.99 -14.42
N SER A 14 -6.78 -32.05 -15.37
CA SER A 14 -5.53 -31.96 -16.15
C SER A 14 -4.32 -31.58 -15.29
N PHE A 15 -4.54 -30.95 -14.13
CA PHE A 15 -3.49 -30.56 -13.18
C PHE A 15 -3.13 -31.67 -12.18
N GLN A 16 -3.74 -32.86 -12.22
CA GLN A 16 -3.50 -33.92 -11.23
C GLN A 16 -2.05 -34.40 -11.18
N GLY A 17 -1.35 -34.39 -12.33
CA GLY A 17 0.04 -34.79 -12.47
C GLY A 17 1.07 -33.72 -12.06
N THR A 18 0.64 -32.53 -11.61
CA THR A 18 1.55 -31.49 -11.13
C THR A 18 2.28 -31.97 -9.87
N ARG A 19 3.62 -32.02 -9.94
CA ARG A 19 4.50 -32.53 -8.86
C ARG A 19 4.45 -31.66 -7.60
N ASP A 20 4.40 -30.35 -7.78
CA ASP A 20 4.25 -29.40 -6.67
C ASP A 20 2.79 -29.43 -6.17
N GLU A 21 2.60 -29.90 -4.95
CA GLU A 21 1.27 -30.06 -4.35
C GLU A 21 0.56 -28.72 -4.15
N ARG A 22 1.30 -27.65 -3.82
CA ARG A 22 0.75 -26.32 -3.60
C ARG A 22 0.33 -25.70 -4.93
N LEU A 23 1.17 -25.79 -5.96
CA LEU A 23 0.82 -25.33 -7.31
C LEU A 23 -0.42 -26.07 -7.83
N ARG A 24 -0.48 -27.39 -7.63
CA ARG A 24 -1.65 -28.20 -7.99
C ARG A 24 -2.92 -27.70 -7.30
N GLN A 25 -2.85 -27.43 -5.99
CA GLN A 25 -3.97 -26.90 -5.22
C GLN A 25 -4.44 -25.53 -5.77
N VAL A 26 -3.50 -24.61 -6.01
CA VAL A 26 -3.80 -23.26 -6.52
C VAL A 26 -4.46 -23.34 -7.90
N MET A 27 -3.88 -24.05 -8.85
CA MET A 27 -4.41 -24.15 -10.22
C MET A 27 -5.78 -24.84 -10.27
N THR A 28 -5.97 -25.90 -9.48
CA THR A 28 -7.26 -26.59 -9.37
C THR A 28 -8.34 -25.65 -8.84
N SER A 29 -8.02 -24.84 -7.82
CA SER A 29 -8.95 -23.86 -7.24
C SER A 29 -9.28 -22.75 -8.24
N LEU A 30 -8.26 -22.16 -8.87
CA LEU A 30 -8.42 -21.09 -9.86
C LEU A 30 -9.37 -21.50 -11.00
N VAL A 31 -9.13 -22.67 -11.59
CA VAL A 31 -9.97 -23.22 -12.67
C VAL A 31 -11.44 -23.34 -12.24
N ARG A 32 -11.69 -23.84 -11.02
CA ARG A 32 -13.06 -23.97 -10.52
C ARG A 32 -13.75 -22.62 -10.41
N HIS A 33 -13.08 -21.60 -9.87
CA HIS A 33 -13.65 -20.27 -9.70
C HIS A 33 -13.85 -19.52 -11.01
N VAL A 34 -12.88 -19.59 -11.95
CA VAL A 34 -13.01 -18.96 -13.27
C VAL A 34 -14.15 -19.58 -14.06
N HIS A 35 -14.26 -20.92 -14.07
CA HIS A 35 -15.39 -21.59 -14.73
C HIS A 35 -16.73 -21.28 -14.06
N ALA A 36 -16.77 -21.15 -12.73
CA ALA A 36 -17.98 -20.75 -12.02
C ALA A 36 -18.43 -19.34 -12.42
N PHE A 37 -17.50 -18.38 -12.47
CA PHE A 37 -17.77 -17.01 -12.92
C PHE A 37 -18.31 -16.96 -14.36
N VAL A 38 -17.65 -17.64 -15.30
CA VAL A 38 -18.07 -17.66 -16.71
C VAL A 38 -19.50 -18.18 -16.88
N LYS A 39 -19.89 -19.19 -16.09
CA LYS A 39 -21.25 -19.75 -16.11
C LYS A 39 -22.27 -18.85 -15.42
N ASP A 40 -21.90 -18.26 -14.28
CA ASP A 40 -22.77 -17.38 -13.50
C ASP A 40 -23.29 -16.20 -14.33
N VAL A 41 -22.42 -15.63 -15.17
CA VAL A 41 -22.77 -14.49 -16.03
C VAL A 41 -23.12 -14.87 -17.46
N GLU A 42 -23.14 -16.17 -17.80
CA GLU A 42 -23.31 -16.68 -19.17
C GLU A 42 -22.45 -15.92 -20.21
N LEU A 43 -21.15 -15.79 -19.93
CA LEU A 43 -20.25 -14.89 -20.66
C LEU A 43 -20.30 -15.13 -22.18
N THR A 44 -20.63 -14.10 -22.95
CA THR A 44 -20.70 -14.19 -24.42
C THR A 44 -19.31 -14.20 -25.05
N GLU A 45 -19.20 -14.69 -26.29
CA GLU A 45 -17.95 -14.66 -27.05
C GLU A 45 -17.43 -13.23 -27.26
N ALA A 46 -18.33 -12.26 -27.43
CA ALA A 46 -17.98 -10.86 -27.60
C ALA A 46 -17.42 -10.25 -26.30
N GLU A 47 -18.02 -10.57 -25.14
CA GLU A 47 -17.49 -10.14 -23.83
C GLU A 47 -16.17 -10.82 -23.51
N TRP A 48 -16.03 -12.12 -23.81
CA TRP A 48 -14.77 -12.84 -23.70
C TRP A 48 -13.68 -12.18 -24.55
N GLY A 49 -13.97 -11.82 -25.80
CA GLY A 49 -13.03 -11.11 -26.68
C GLY A 49 -12.58 -9.77 -26.08
N LYS A 50 -13.51 -9.00 -25.48
CA LYS A 50 -13.18 -7.75 -24.77
C LYS A 50 -12.30 -8.00 -23.54
N ALA A 51 -12.60 -9.02 -22.75
CA ALA A 51 -11.80 -9.38 -21.57
C ALA A 51 -10.36 -9.78 -21.95
N ILE A 52 -10.18 -10.53 -23.03
CA ILE A 52 -8.85 -10.89 -23.55
C ILE A 52 -8.09 -9.65 -24.05
N ALA A 53 -8.76 -8.74 -24.76
CA ALA A 53 -8.16 -7.48 -25.20
C ALA A 53 -7.75 -6.61 -24.00
N PHE A 54 -8.60 -6.52 -22.97
CA PHE A 54 -8.31 -5.80 -21.73
C PHE A 54 -7.07 -6.35 -21.00
N LEU A 55 -7.00 -7.68 -20.79
CA LEU A 55 -5.84 -8.31 -20.13
C LEU A 55 -4.56 -8.15 -20.95
N THR A 56 -4.67 -8.18 -22.28
CA THR A 56 -3.55 -7.93 -23.20
C THR A 56 -3.05 -6.50 -23.08
N ALA A 57 -3.95 -5.52 -23.12
CA ALA A 57 -3.62 -4.10 -22.94
C ALA A 57 -3.01 -3.83 -21.55
N THR A 58 -3.54 -4.49 -20.51
CA THR A 58 -3.00 -4.41 -19.14
C THR A 58 -1.55 -4.87 -19.10
N GLY A 59 -1.23 -6.00 -19.74
CA GLY A 59 0.15 -6.48 -19.86
C GLY A 59 1.06 -5.55 -20.67
N GLN A 60 0.55 -4.99 -21.77
CA GLN A 60 1.31 -4.05 -22.61
C GLN A 60 1.58 -2.69 -21.94
N GLN A 61 0.77 -2.31 -20.95
CA GLN A 61 0.96 -1.10 -20.16
C GLN A 61 1.96 -1.28 -19.01
N CYS A 62 2.42 -2.51 -18.75
CA CYS A 62 3.45 -2.77 -17.75
C CYS A 62 4.86 -2.49 -18.32
N ASP A 63 5.69 -1.78 -17.56
CA ASP A 63 7.08 -1.50 -17.88
C ASP A 63 7.98 -1.58 -16.63
N GLY A 64 9.22 -1.05 -16.68
CA GLY A 64 10.15 -1.08 -15.55
C GLY A 64 9.75 -0.23 -14.35
N VAL A 65 8.77 0.67 -14.51
CA VAL A 65 8.27 1.60 -13.50
C VAL A 65 6.79 1.35 -13.19
N ARG A 66 6.00 1.02 -14.21
CA ARG A 66 4.55 0.81 -14.12
C ARG A 66 4.19 -0.67 -14.08
N GLN A 67 3.37 -1.05 -13.10
CA GLN A 67 2.82 -2.41 -12.96
C GLN A 67 1.28 -2.40 -13.00
N GLU A 68 0.72 -2.35 -14.20
CA GLU A 68 -0.73 -2.26 -14.41
C GLU A 68 -1.48 -3.51 -13.91
N PHE A 69 -0.86 -4.70 -13.90
CA PHE A 69 -1.45 -5.89 -13.30
C PHE A 69 -1.55 -5.82 -11.77
N ILE A 70 -0.58 -5.17 -11.10
CA ILE A 70 -0.67 -4.89 -9.66
C ILE A 70 -1.81 -3.89 -9.43
N LEU A 71 -1.89 -2.84 -10.24
CA LEU A 71 -2.96 -1.86 -10.15
C LEU A 71 -4.36 -2.49 -10.38
N LEU A 72 -4.48 -3.43 -11.31
CA LEU A 72 -5.70 -4.22 -11.51
C LEU A 72 -6.04 -5.06 -10.27
N SER A 73 -5.04 -5.70 -9.66
CA SER A 73 -5.20 -6.42 -8.39
C SER A 73 -5.66 -5.49 -7.26
N ASP A 74 -5.11 -4.27 -7.19
CA ASP A 74 -5.45 -3.26 -6.19
C ASP A 74 -6.91 -2.81 -6.32
N ILE A 75 -7.35 -2.42 -7.52
CA ILE A 75 -8.72 -1.94 -7.72
C ILE A 75 -9.78 -3.04 -7.64
N LEU A 76 -9.39 -4.31 -7.75
CA LEU A 76 -10.27 -5.46 -7.52
C LEU A 76 -10.24 -5.91 -6.04
N GLY A 77 -9.44 -5.27 -5.19
CA GLY A 77 -9.30 -5.59 -3.77
C GLY A 77 -8.51 -6.89 -3.50
N VAL A 78 -7.91 -7.49 -4.52
CA VAL A 78 -7.15 -8.75 -4.39
C VAL A 78 -5.88 -8.50 -3.58
N SER A 79 -5.17 -7.39 -3.83
CA SER A 79 -3.96 -7.04 -3.08
C SER A 79 -4.23 -6.89 -1.59
N MET A 80 -5.32 -6.19 -1.23
CA MET A 80 -5.75 -6.04 0.16
C MET A 80 -6.19 -7.36 0.78
N LEU A 81 -6.89 -8.22 0.04
CA LEU A 81 -7.27 -9.54 0.52
C LEU A 81 -6.05 -10.42 0.81
N VAL A 82 -5.06 -10.43 -0.08
CA VAL A 82 -3.79 -11.14 0.11
C VAL A 82 -3.04 -10.58 1.31
N GLU A 83 -2.93 -9.26 1.43
CA GLU A 83 -2.33 -8.58 2.59
C GLU A 83 -3.00 -9.06 3.89
N THR A 84 -4.31 -8.89 3.99
CA THR A 84 -5.07 -9.15 5.22
C THR A 84 -5.05 -10.62 5.63
N MET A 85 -5.03 -11.57 4.68
CA MET A 85 -4.88 -12.99 5.01
C MET A 85 -3.50 -13.35 5.56
N ASN A 86 -2.44 -12.72 5.05
CA ASN A 86 -1.05 -13.06 5.40
C ASN A 86 -0.50 -12.23 6.56
N HIS A 87 -1.22 -11.19 7.00
CA HIS A 87 -0.79 -10.28 8.07
C HIS A 87 -1.79 -10.22 9.22
N ARG A 88 -2.57 -11.28 9.45
CA ARG A 88 -3.53 -11.32 10.57
C ARG A 88 -2.80 -11.12 11.89
N THR A 89 -3.13 -10.03 12.58
CA THR A 89 -2.52 -9.66 13.85
C THR A 89 -3.32 -10.17 15.05
N GLY A 90 -4.56 -10.63 14.85
CA GLY A 90 -5.45 -10.98 15.97
C GLY A 90 -5.76 -9.79 16.89
N GLY A 91 -5.50 -8.56 16.43
CA GLY A 91 -5.65 -7.34 17.24
C GLY A 91 -4.48 -7.04 18.17
N THR A 92 -3.38 -7.78 18.11
CA THR A 92 -2.22 -7.59 19.01
C THR A 92 -1.10 -6.72 18.44
N SER A 93 -1.27 -6.20 17.21
CA SER A 93 -0.33 -5.28 16.58
C SER A 93 -1.02 -4.34 15.62
N THR A 94 -0.33 -3.28 15.20
CA THR A 94 -0.82 -2.35 14.19
C THR A 94 -1.17 -3.12 12.91
N GLU A 95 -2.34 -2.83 12.34
CA GLU A 95 -2.78 -3.45 11.10
C GLU A 95 -1.90 -2.99 9.94
N SER A 96 -1.50 -3.91 9.08
CA SER A 96 -0.84 -3.59 7.82
C SER A 96 -1.85 -3.20 6.74
N THR A 97 -1.36 -2.63 5.66
CA THR A 97 -2.12 -2.35 4.43
C THR A 97 -1.16 -2.38 3.24
N VAL A 98 -1.67 -2.26 2.01
CA VAL A 98 -0.86 -2.37 0.78
C VAL A 98 0.30 -1.39 0.76
N LEU A 99 1.47 -1.81 0.26
CA LEU A 99 2.64 -0.93 0.10
C LEU A 99 2.37 0.27 -0.82
N GLY A 100 1.57 0.07 -1.86
CA GLY A 100 1.39 1.02 -2.94
C GLY A 100 2.62 1.11 -3.87
N PRO A 101 2.49 1.78 -5.03
CA PRO A 101 3.48 1.69 -6.10
C PRO A 101 4.62 2.72 -5.98
N PHE A 102 4.69 3.51 -4.90
CA PHE A 102 5.57 4.69 -4.83
C PHE A 102 6.73 4.58 -3.84
N HIS A 103 6.97 3.40 -3.27
CA HIS A 103 8.22 3.09 -2.57
C HIS A 103 9.27 2.54 -3.56
N MET A 104 9.68 3.38 -4.50
CA MET A 104 10.56 3.01 -5.63
C MET A 104 12.02 3.41 -5.41
N VAL A 105 12.29 4.19 -4.36
CA VAL A 105 13.61 4.73 -4.01
C VAL A 105 13.81 4.64 -2.51
N GLU A 106 15.05 4.44 -2.08
CA GLU A 106 15.40 4.41 -0.67
C GLU A 106 15.15 5.77 -0.01
N SER A 107 14.41 5.75 1.11
CA SER A 107 14.23 6.92 1.95
C SER A 107 15.57 7.34 2.58
N PRO A 108 15.92 8.63 2.56
CA PRO A 108 17.18 9.10 3.14
C PRO A 108 17.14 8.97 4.66
N PRO A 109 18.23 8.53 5.32
CA PRO A 109 18.36 8.58 6.77
C PRO A 109 18.23 10.01 7.27
N ARG A 110 17.46 10.22 8.34
CA ARG A 110 17.22 11.54 8.95
C ARG A 110 17.23 11.46 10.47
N GLU A 111 17.70 12.53 11.10
CA GLU A 111 17.62 12.71 12.54
C GLU A 111 16.17 12.95 13.01
N LEU A 112 15.86 12.53 14.24
CA LEU A 112 14.56 12.80 14.84
C LEU A 112 14.26 14.31 14.87
N GLY A 113 13.07 14.67 14.41
CA GLY A 113 12.63 16.06 14.25
C GLY A 113 13.04 16.71 12.93
N ALA A 114 13.73 16.01 12.01
CA ALA A 114 14.00 16.54 10.68
C ALA A 114 12.71 16.94 9.95
N ASN A 115 12.82 17.95 9.08
CA ASN A 115 11.74 18.30 8.16
C ASN A 115 11.90 17.50 6.86
N ILE A 116 10.88 16.70 6.52
CA ILE A 116 10.85 15.93 5.28
C ILE A 116 10.16 16.68 4.14
N ALA A 117 9.42 17.77 4.43
CA ALA A 117 8.84 18.65 3.40
C ALA A 117 9.91 19.62 2.89
N LEU A 118 10.45 19.34 1.70
CA LEU A 118 11.56 20.06 1.08
C LEU A 118 11.09 21.06 0.01
N ASP A 119 9.86 20.93 -0.49
CA ASP A 119 9.30 21.79 -1.54
C ASP A 119 8.63 23.07 -1.00
N GLY A 120 8.50 23.20 0.32
CA GLY A 120 7.92 24.36 0.99
C GLY A 120 6.42 24.54 0.76
N LYS A 121 5.71 23.49 0.31
CA LYS A 121 4.27 23.52 0.06
C LYS A 121 3.49 22.80 1.15
N GLY A 122 2.22 23.17 1.30
CA GLY A 122 1.25 22.47 2.12
C GLY A 122 1.17 22.90 3.58
N ALA A 123 0.14 22.40 4.28
CA ALA A 123 -0.11 22.74 5.67
C ALA A 123 0.91 22.05 6.60
N PRO A 124 1.73 22.78 7.37
CA PRO A 124 2.79 22.23 8.19
C PRO A 124 2.24 21.27 9.25
N CYS A 125 2.86 20.10 9.39
CA CYS A 125 2.41 19.02 10.26
C CYS A 125 3.56 18.46 11.09
N LEU A 126 3.33 18.25 12.39
CA LEU A 126 4.21 17.47 13.26
C LEU A 126 3.64 16.05 13.40
N ILE A 127 4.41 15.06 12.95
CA ILE A 127 4.06 13.64 13.07
C ILE A 127 4.92 13.04 14.18
N THR A 128 4.30 12.33 15.12
CA THR A 128 4.94 11.71 16.27
C THR A 128 4.40 10.30 16.50
N GLY A 129 5.13 9.47 17.23
CA GLY A 129 4.65 8.16 17.66
C GLY A 129 5.69 7.42 18.48
N GLN A 130 5.29 6.25 18.98
CA GLN A 130 6.15 5.29 19.66
C GLN A 130 6.07 3.94 18.96
N VAL A 131 7.22 3.29 18.77
CA VAL A 131 7.29 1.89 18.35
C VAL A 131 7.40 1.01 19.59
N SER A 132 6.50 0.04 19.69
CA SER A 132 6.41 -0.90 20.80
C SER A 132 6.27 -2.34 20.32
N GLY A 133 6.60 -3.30 21.19
CA GLY A 133 6.21 -4.69 21.00
C GLY A 133 4.81 -4.98 21.55
N PRO A 134 4.33 -6.23 21.45
CA PRO A 134 2.95 -6.60 21.75
C PRO A 134 2.59 -6.46 23.23
N ASP A 135 3.59 -6.42 24.12
CA ASP A 135 3.41 -6.27 25.57
C ASP A 135 3.57 -4.81 26.02
N GLY A 136 3.69 -3.87 25.07
CA GLY A 136 3.84 -2.44 25.30
C GLY A 136 5.27 -2.00 25.62
N GLU A 137 6.25 -2.90 25.52
CA GLU A 137 7.65 -2.54 25.73
C GLU A 137 8.17 -1.65 24.58
N PRO A 138 8.91 -0.57 24.87
CA PRO A 138 9.43 0.32 23.84
C PRO A 138 10.53 -0.36 23.02
N LEU A 139 10.50 -0.16 21.69
CA LEU A 139 11.50 -0.70 20.77
C LEU A 139 12.48 0.38 20.36
N ALA A 140 13.59 0.46 21.11
CA ALA A 140 14.71 1.33 20.76
C ALA A 140 15.45 0.84 19.52
N GLY A 141 15.87 1.76 18.65
CA GLY A 141 16.60 1.42 17.44
C GLY A 141 15.77 0.83 16.30
N ALA A 142 14.44 0.81 16.43
CA ALA A 142 13.52 0.45 15.35
C ALA A 142 13.67 1.46 14.19
N GLN A 143 13.59 0.96 12.96
CA GLN A 143 13.61 1.77 11.75
C GLN A 143 12.18 2.14 11.36
N VAL A 144 11.96 3.42 11.07
CA VAL A 144 10.67 3.98 10.65
C VAL A 144 10.88 4.69 9.31
N ASP A 145 10.55 3.99 8.22
CA ASP A 145 10.58 4.52 6.86
C ASP A 145 9.22 5.14 6.52
N VAL A 146 9.20 6.42 6.14
CA VAL A 146 7.99 7.17 5.80
C VAL A 146 8.07 7.82 4.44
N TRP A 147 6.94 7.84 3.73
CA TRP A 147 6.77 8.60 2.51
C TRP A 147 5.30 9.03 2.32
N GLN A 148 5.08 10.14 1.61
CA GLN A 148 3.72 10.64 1.32
C GLN A 148 3.69 11.49 0.04
N ALA A 149 2.49 11.72 -0.49
CA ALA A 149 2.26 12.72 -1.52
C ALA A 149 2.38 14.15 -0.96
N ASN A 150 2.73 15.10 -1.82
CA ASN A 150 2.76 16.52 -1.49
C ASN A 150 1.35 17.17 -1.53
N GLU A 151 1.28 18.49 -1.31
CA GLU A 151 0.02 19.26 -1.35
C GLU A 151 -0.73 19.15 -2.69
N ASP A 152 0.02 18.94 -3.78
CA ASP A 152 -0.53 18.79 -5.13
C ASP A 152 -0.98 17.34 -5.43
N GLY A 153 -0.79 16.40 -4.49
CA GLY A 153 -1.15 14.99 -4.65
C GLY A 153 -0.15 14.17 -5.46
N PHE A 154 1.14 14.53 -5.45
CA PHE A 154 2.19 13.79 -6.15
C PHE A 154 3.33 13.36 -5.22
N TYR A 155 3.85 12.15 -5.44
CA TYR A 155 5.13 11.72 -4.88
C TYR A 155 6.27 12.30 -5.72
N ASP A 156 7.43 12.51 -5.08
CA ASP A 156 8.66 12.98 -5.71
C ASP A 156 9.03 12.21 -7.00
N VAL A 157 8.91 10.87 -6.97
CA VAL A 157 9.22 9.98 -8.10
C VAL A 157 8.32 10.19 -9.32
N GLN A 158 7.14 10.81 -9.15
CA GLN A 158 6.24 11.16 -10.24
C GLN A 158 6.57 12.52 -10.88
N GLN A 159 7.41 13.33 -10.21
CA GLN A 159 7.70 14.70 -10.60
C GLN A 159 9.22 15.00 -10.60
N PRO A 160 10.03 14.19 -11.31
CA PRO A 160 11.48 14.43 -11.42
C PRO A 160 11.77 15.80 -12.03
N GLY A 161 12.66 16.56 -11.39
CA GLY A 161 13.03 17.93 -11.82
C GLY A 161 12.00 19.02 -11.45
N ILE A 162 10.85 18.64 -10.89
CA ILE A 162 9.82 19.57 -10.38
C ILE A 162 9.81 19.57 -8.85
N GLN A 163 9.78 18.38 -8.23
CA GLN A 163 9.98 18.24 -6.79
C GLN A 163 11.46 18.05 -6.47
N PRO A 164 11.94 18.50 -5.28
CA PRO A 164 13.24 18.08 -4.77
C PRO A 164 13.33 16.56 -4.70
N GLU A 165 14.50 16.00 -5.03
CA GLU A 165 14.72 14.56 -4.88
C GLU A 165 14.48 14.12 -3.44
N ARG A 166 13.76 13.00 -3.26
CA ARG A 166 13.44 12.44 -1.93
C ARG A 166 12.65 13.42 -1.05
N ASN A 167 11.89 14.34 -1.66
CA ASN A 167 10.90 15.17 -0.97
C ASN A 167 9.86 14.27 -0.28
N LEU A 168 9.49 14.65 0.95
CA LEU A 168 8.49 13.94 1.76
C LEU A 168 8.81 12.47 2.02
N ARG A 169 10.11 12.11 2.02
CA ARG A 169 10.65 10.80 2.41
C ARG A 169 11.62 10.91 3.57
N GLY A 170 11.64 9.92 4.46
CA GLY A 170 12.62 9.84 5.54
C GLY A 170 12.70 8.47 6.19
N LEU A 171 13.91 8.05 6.54
CA LEU A 171 14.19 6.87 7.35
C LEU A 171 14.69 7.32 8.72
N PHE A 172 13.94 7.03 9.77
CA PHE A 172 14.24 7.43 11.14
C PHE A 172 14.58 6.22 12.00
N THR A 173 15.43 6.42 13.01
CA THR A 173 15.70 5.41 14.04
C THR A 173 15.08 5.88 15.36
N THR A 174 14.30 5.01 16.01
CA THR A 174 13.64 5.35 17.27
C THR A 174 14.63 5.55 18.42
N ASP A 175 14.28 6.44 19.35
CA ASP A 175 15.08 6.72 20.55
C ASP A 175 15.03 5.58 21.59
N ALA A 176 15.66 5.78 22.75
CA ALA A 176 15.69 4.79 23.84
C ALA A 176 14.30 4.44 24.41
N GLY A 177 13.32 5.32 24.24
CA GLY A 177 11.92 5.09 24.60
C GLY A 177 11.08 4.56 23.44
N GLY A 178 11.67 4.22 22.30
CA GLY A 178 10.94 3.81 21.10
C GLY A 178 10.27 4.97 20.37
N GLY A 179 10.52 6.21 20.77
CA GLY A 179 9.89 7.40 20.19
C GLY A 179 10.45 7.74 18.81
N PHE A 180 9.59 8.25 17.93
CA PHE A 180 9.96 8.93 16.69
C PHE A 180 9.13 10.20 16.50
N TRP A 181 9.72 11.20 15.84
CA TRP A 181 9.01 12.40 15.41
C TRP A 181 9.70 13.04 14.21
N PHE A 182 8.91 13.72 13.38
CA PHE A 182 9.40 14.48 12.24
C PHE A 182 8.40 15.55 11.81
N ARG A 183 8.90 16.57 11.11
CA ARG A 183 8.08 17.61 10.49
C ARG A 183 7.79 17.24 9.05
N SER A 184 6.55 17.45 8.64
CA SER A 184 6.06 17.21 7.29
C SER A 184 4.95 18.21 6.98
N ILE A 185 4.07 17.85 6.06
CA ILE A 185 2.79 18.50 5.81
C ILE A 185 1.62 17.52 5.97
N VAL A 186 0.40 18.03 6.10
CA VAL A 186 -0.80 17.21 5.94
C VAL A 186 -0.82 16.68 4.51
N PRO A 187 -0.86 15.35 4.28
CA PRO A 187 -0.88 14.79 2.93
C PRO A 187 -2.17 15.18 2.20
N ARG A 188 -2.10 15.23 0.87
CA ARG A 188 -3.28 15.36 0.01
C ARG A 188 -3.72 13.98 -0.49
N TYR A 189 -5.03 13.79 -0.67
CA TYR A 189 -5.54 12.68 -1.48
C TYR A 189 -5.01 12.77 -2.92
N TYR A 190 -4.90 11.64 -3.60
CA TYR A 190 -4.37 11.63 -4.96
C TYR A 190 -4.95 10.48 -5.80
N PRO A 191 -5.02 10.62 -7.13
CA PRO A 191 -5.47 9.53 -7.99
C PRO A 191 -4.35 8.50 -8.20
N ILE A 192 -4.70 7.21 -8.19
CA ILE A 192 -3.85 6.19 -8.80
C ILE A 192 -3.72 6.46 -10.32
N PRO A 193 -2.71 5.90 -11.02
CA PRO A 193 -2.62 6.02 -12.47
C PRO A 193 -3.94 5.59 -13.15
N ALA A 194 -4.51 6.46 -13.98
CA ALA A 194 -5.83 6.27 -14.57
C ALA A 194 -5.85 6.49 -16.10
N ASP A 195 -4.67 6.53 -16.71
CA ASP A 195 -4.41 6.72 -18.14
C ASP A 195 -4.22 5.39 -18.90
N GLY A 196 -4.49 4.25 -18.25
CA GLY A 196 -4.39 2.91 -18.83
C GLY A 196 -5.68 2.11 -18.71
N PRO A 197 -5.66 0.80 -19.06
CA PRO A 197 -6.84 -0.06 -19.03
C PRO A 197 -7.55 -0.06 -17.67
N VAL A 198 -6.81 -0.02 -16.56
CA VAL A 198 -7.43 0.04 -15.22
C VAL A 198 -8.24 1.32 -15.04
N GLY A 199 -7.73 2.46 -15.52
CA GLY A 199 -8.45 3.72 -15.52
C GLY A 199 -9.72 3.69 -16.39
N GLU A 200 -9.65 3.07 -17.56
CA GLU A 200 -10.82 2.84 -18.43
C GLU A 200 -11.87 1.97 -17.73
N LEU A 201 -11.47 0.92 -17.03
CA LEU A 201 -12.37 0.05 -16.26
C LEU A 201 -13.02 0.81 -15.09
N LEU A 202 -12.27 1.63 -14.36
CA LEU A 202 -12.82 2.48 -13.30
C LEU A 202 -13.87 3.45 -13.89
N ALA A 203 -13.53 4.13 -14.98
CA ALA A 203 -14.45 5.06 -15.64
C ALA A 203 -15.72 4.35 -16.13
N ALA A 204 -15.58 3.19 -16.78
CA ALA A 204 -16.70 2.38 -17.28
C ALA A 204 -17.63 1.87 -16.16
N THR A 205 -17.10 1.71 -14.94
CA THR A 205 -17.86 1.25 -13.76
C THR A 205 -18.30 2.39 -12.84
N GLY A 206 -18.06 3.65 -13.23
CA GLY A 206 -18.43 4.82 -12.42
C GLY A 206 -17.61 4.97 -11.13
N ARG A 207 -16.42 4.35 -11.06
CA ARG A 207 -15.51 4.44 -9.91
C ARG A 207 -14.47 5.55 -10.13
N HIS A 208 -14.10 6.22 -9.04
CA HIS A 208 -13.03 7.21 -9.07
C HIS A 208 -11.65 6.57 -8.80
N PRO A 209 -10.54 7.18 -9.25
CA PRO A 209 -9.19 6.67 -9.01
C PRO A 209 -8.55 7.17 -7.70
N TYR A 210 -9.23 8.03 -6.94
CA TYR A 210 -8.66 8.65 -5.75
C TYR A 210 -8.44 7.70 -4.57
N ARG A 211 -7.28 7.85 -3.94
CA ARG A 211 -6.96 7.36 -2.61
C ARG A 211 -7.03 8.51 -1.60
N PRO A 212 -7.58 8.30 -0.40
CA PRO A 212 -7.65 9.34 0.62
C PRO A 212 -6.26 9.80 1.08
N ALA A 213 -6.16 10.99 1.65
CA ALA A 213 -4.92 11.50 2.23
C ALA A 213 -4.32 10.54 3.27
N HIS A 214 -3.06 10.15 3.10
CA HIS A 214 -2.35 9.26 4.02
C HIS A 214 -0.84 9.46 4.02
N VAL A 215 -0.19 9.01 5.09
CA VAL A 215 1.28 8.86 5.18
C VAL A 215 1.59 7.38 5.29
N HIS A 216 2.55 6.92 4.48
CA HIS A 216 3.00 5.54 4.55
C HIS A 216 4.06 5.33 5.62
N PHE A 217 4.09 4.11 6.16
CA PHE A 217 5.05 3.63 7.12
C PHE A 217 5.52 2.22 6.74
N ILE A 218 6.83 1.98 6.73
CA ILE A 218 7.41 0.66 6.95
C ILE A 218 8.17 0.73 8.26
N VAL A 219 7.78 -0.10 9.23
CA VAL A 219 8.45 -0.14 10.54
C VAL A 219 9.08 -1.51 10.74
N THR A 220 10.36 -1.52 11.09
CA THR A 220 11.13 -2.75 11.33
C THR A 220 11.92 -2.66 12.64
N ALA A 221 12.08 -3.78 13.33
CA ALA A 221 12.92 -3.90 14.51
C ALA A 221 13.47 -5.34 14.59
N ALA A 222 14.67 -5.52 15.12
CA ALA A 222 15.29 -6.83 15.24
C ALA A 222 14.45 -7.76 16.14
N GLY A 223 14.12 -8.97 15.66
CA GLY A 223 13.27 -9.94 16.37
C GLY A 223 11.77 -9.67 16.25
N TYR A 224 11.37 -8.68 15.45
CA TYR A 224 9.98 -8.34 15.18
C TYR A 224 9.67 -8.43 13.70
N ARG A 225 8.43 -8.79 13.40
CA ARG A 225 7.91 -8.79 12.04
C ARG A 225 7.76 -7.34 11.55
N PRO A 226 8.28 -7.00 10.37
CA PRO A 226 8.00 -5.72 9.72
C PRO A 226 6.49 -5.48 9.55
N VAL A 227 6.08 -4.22 9.68
CA VAL A 227 4.73 -3.79 9.29
C VAL A 227 4.82 -2.71 8.22
N THR A 228 4.13 -2.95 7.10
CA THR A 228 3.84 -1.94 6.10
C THR A 228 2.42 -1.44 6.37
N THR A 229 2.26 -0.16 6.68
CA THR A 229 0.96 0.41 7.05
C THR A 229 0.84 1.87 6.62
N HIS A 230 -0.34 2.45 6.80
CA HIS A 230 -0.61 3.86 6.56
C HIS A 230 -1.26 4.48 7.80
N VAL A 231 -1.14 5.80 7.95
CA VAL A 231 -2.06 6.61 8.75
C VAL A 231 -2.90 7.46 7.80
N PHE A 232 -4.22 7.35 7.91
CA PHE A 232 -5.17 8.08 7.07
C PHE A 232 -5.71 9.33 7.80
N VAL A 233 -5.96 10.40 7.04
CA VAL A 233 -6.51 11.65 7.58
C VAL A 233 -8.02 11.51 7.75
N ALA A 234 -8.51 11.63 8.98
CA ALA A 234 -9.93 11.64 9.27
C ALA A 234 -10.64 12.81 8.56
N GLY A 235 -11.81 12.53 7.98
CA GLY A 235 -12.61 13.53 7.25
C GLY A 235 -12.14 13.82 5.83
N ASP A 236 -11.16 13.09 5.30
CA ASP A 236 -10.82 13.14 3.87
C ASP A 236 -12.03 12.73 3.00
N PRO A 237 -12.30 13.42 1.88
CA PRO A 237 -13.47 13.13 1.03
C PRO A 237 -13.52 11.72 0.44
N TYR A 238 -12.39 10.99 0.42
CA TYR A 238 -12.30 9.63 -0.14
C TYR A 238 -12.08 8.56 0.93
N ILE A 239 -12.26 8.89 2.21
CA ILE A 239 -11.97 7.95 3.31
C ILE A 239 -12.83 6.68 3.24
N ASP A 240 -14.09 6.82 2.85
CA ASP A 240 -15.05 5.71 2.74
C ASP A 240 -15.05 5.04 1.35
N SER A 241 -14.19 5.49 0.43
CA SER A 241 -14.23 5.09 -0.97
C SER A 241 -12.86 4.92 -1.62
N ASP A 242 -11.81 4.63 -0.84
CA ASP A 242 -10.45 4.39 -1.35
C ASP A 242 -10.47 3.44 -2.56
N ALA A 243 -9.92 3.89 -3.69
CA ALA A 243 -9.93 3.15 -4.95
C ALA A 243 -9.28 1.76 -4.84
N VAL A 244 -8.39 1.55 -3.86
CA VAL A 244 -7.67 0.29 -3.62
C VAL A 244 -8.04 -0.39 -2.30
N PHE A 245 -9.07 0.11 -1.60
CA PHE A 245 -9.59 -0.49 -0.35
C PHE A 245 -8.57 -0.58 0.79
N GLY A 246 -7.60 0.35 0.86
CA GLY A 246 -6.51 0.31 1.83
C GLY A 246 -6.85 0.84 3.23
N VAL A 247 -8.01 1.48 3.40
CA VAL A 247 -8.45 2.10 4.66
C VAL A 247 -8.92 1.04 5.63
N LYS A 248 -8.48 1.17 6.89
CA LYS A 248 -8.96 0.40 8.05
C LYS A 248 -9.22 1.39 9.18
N ASP A 249 -10.31 1.21 9.94
CA ASP A 249 -10.73 2.15 10.98
C ASP A 249 -9.63 2.45 12.00
N SER A 250 -8.84 1.42 12.37
CA SER A 250 -7.73 1.53 13.33
C SER A 250 -6.58 2.42 12.84
N LEU A 251 -6.53 2.72 11.54
CA LEU A 251 -5.49 3.50 10.87
C LEU A 251 -5.92 4.95 10.58
N ILE A 252 -7.16 5.31 10.89
CA ILE A 252 -7.69 6.66 10.72
C ILE A 252 -7.32 7.53 11.93
N ARG A 253 -6.77 8.72 11.71
CA ARG A 253 -6.42 9.67 12.77
C ARG A 253 -6.88 11.08 12.45
N GLU A 254 -7.25 11.82 13.48
CA GLU A 254 -7.47 13.27 13.37
C GLU A 254 -6.13 14.02 13.27
N PHE A 255 -6.15 15.13 12.55
CA PHE A 255 -5.01 16.04 12.42
C PHE A 255 -5.38 17.42 13.01
N PRO A 256 -5.48 17.53 14.36
CA PRO A 256 -5.89 18.76 15.02
C PRO A 256 -4.94 19.93 14.74
N VAL A 257 -5.48 21.15 14.80
CA VAL A 257 -4.68 22.39 14.80
C VAL A 257 -4.07 22.59 16.18
N VAL A 258 -2.78 22.93 16.21
CA VAL A 258 -2.09 23.43 17.38
C VAL A 258 -1.80 24.91 17.16
N ASP A 259 -2.50 25.77 17.91
CA ASP A 259 -2.25 27.20 17.98
C ASP A 259 -1.55 27.53 19.30
N ALA A 260 -0.25 27.28 19.33
CA ALA A 260 0.61 27.45 20.50
C ALA A 260 1.99 27.94 20.05
N PRO A 261 2.24 29.26 20.01
CA PRO A 261 3.49 29.83 19.50
C PRO A 261 4.75 29.29 20.16
N ALA A 262 4.73 29.04 21.47
CA ALA A 262 5.86 28.46 22.20
C ALA A 262 6.18 27.03 21.72
N ARG A 263 5.15 26.20 21.51
CA ARG A 263 5.31 24.83 21.00
C ARG A 263 5.77 24.83 19.55
N ALA A 264 5.21 25.72 18.71
CA ALA A 264 5.63 25.88 17.32
C ALA A 264 7.12 26.24 17.21
N ALA A 265 7.58 27.18 18.04
CA ALA A 265 9.00 27.54 18.13
C ALA A 265 9.87 26.37 18.61
N GLU A 266 9.44 25.61 19.62
CA GLU A 266 10.16 24.44 20.14
C GLU A 266 10.38 23.36 19.07
N VAL A 267 9.35 23.06 18.28
CA VAL A 267 9.44 22.03 17.23
C VAL A 267 9.94 22.55 15.89
N GLY A 268 10.18 23.87 15.77
CA GLY A 268 10.64 24.51 14.54
C GLY A 268 9.61 24.44 13.41
N LEU A 269 8.34 24.73 13.71
CA LEU A 269 7.23 24.89 12.76
C LEU A 269 6.62 26.30 12.89
N PRO A 270 5.94 26.81 11.84
CA PRO A 270 5.16 28.04 11.98
C PRO A 270 3.92 27.81 12.86
N ASN A 271 3.39 28.88 13.44
CA ASN A 271 2.13 28.85 14.18
C ASN A 271 0.98 29.42 13.33
N PRO A 272 -0.20 28.78 13.26
CA PRO A 272 -0.50 27.45 13.80
C PRO A 272 0.03 26.32 12.89
N PHE A 273 0.14 25.12 13.43
CA PHE A 273 0.49 23.90 12.68
C PHE A 273 -0.49 22.76 12.97
N ARG A 274 -0.41 21.67 12.21
CA ARG A 274 -1.20 20.44 12.40
C ARG A 274 -0.38 19.39 13.13
N THR A 275 -1.00 18.45 13.82
CA THR A 275 -0.25 17.34 14.41
C THR A 275 -1.02 16.03 14.34
N VAL A 276 -0.29 14.93 14.34
CA VAL A 276 -0.83 13.58 14.51
C VAL A 276 0.12 12.75 15.37
N HIS A 277 -0.47 11.92 16.23
CA HIS A 277 0.24 10.91 17.00
C HIS A 277 -0.19 9.52 16.51
N PHE A 278 0.77 8.68 16.15
CA PHE A 278 0.52 7.35 15.58
C PHE A 278 1.53 6.35 16.13
N ASP A 279 1.10 5.59 17.15
CA ASP A 279 1.88 4.50 17.70
C ASP A 279 1.84 3.27 16.79
N VAL A 280 2.98 2.58 16.74
CA VAL A 280 3.15 1.36 15.97
C VAL A 280 3.54 0.22 16.89
N THR A 281 2.71 -0.80 16.97
CA THR A 281 2.99 -2.03 17.69
C THR A 281 3.40 -3.11 16.69
N LEU A 282 4.55 -3.76 16.91
CA LEU A 282 5.04 -4.87 16.08
C LEU A 282 4.81 -6.22 16.76
N LEU A 283 4.58 -7.27 15.97
CA LEU A 283 4.57 -8.65 16.48
C LEU A 283 5.99 -9.18 16.60
N ARG A 284 6.24 -10.05 17.59
CA ARG A 284 7.46 -10.86 17.59
C ARG A 284 7.44 -11.82 16.41
N GLU A 285 8.60 -12.10 15.83
CA GLU A 285 8.70 -13.06 14.71
C GLU A 285 8.09 -14.43 15.04
N GLU A 286 8.28 -14.90 16.28
CA GLU A 286 7.76 -16.19 16.77
C GLU A 286 6.23 -16.25 16.92
N GLN A 287 5.56 -15.09 17.00
CA GLN A 287 4.10 -14.99 17.10
C GLN A 287 3.43 -14.88 15.72
N ALA A 288 4.22 -14.75 14.66
CA ALA A 288 3.70 -14.64 13.30
C ALA A 288 3.15 -15.99 12.82
N PRO A 289 1.96 -16.02 12.18
CA PRO A 289 1.50 -17.21 11.47
C PRO A 289 2.53 -17.62 10.40
N LEU A 290 2.70 -18.94 10.19
CA LEU A 290 3.63 -19.57 9.22
C LEU A 290 3.53 -19.07 7.75
N ALA A 291 2.57 -18.20 7.41
CA ALA A 291 2.30 -17.72 6.06
C ALA A 291 2.95 -16.36 5.70
N ALA A 292 3.66 -15.71 6.62
CA ALA A 292 4.25 -14.39 6.36
C ALA A 292 5.73 -14.47 5.98
N GLN A 293 6.05 -14.86 4.75
CA GLN A 293 7.25 -14.31 4.12
C GLN A 293 6.87 -12.94 3.56
N PRO A 294 7.64 -11.86 3.83
CA PRO A 294 7.41 -10.60 3.14
C PRO A 294 7.49 -10.90 1.64
N ALA A 295 6.53 -10.39 0.88
CA ALA A 295 6.69 -10.38 -0.56
C ALA A 295 7.93 -9.52 -0.83
N GLU A 296 9.05 -10.16 -1.17
CA GLU A 296 10.03 -9.49 -2.02
C GLU A 296 9.24 -9.17 -3.28
N VAL A 297 8.78 -7.93 -3.42
CA VAL A 297 8.33 -7.40 -4.70
C VAL A 297 9.61 -7.26 -5.52
N GLN A 298 10.15 -8.40 -5.98
CA GLN A 298 11.18 -8.37 -6.98
C GLN A 298 10.55 -7.71 -8.20
N PRO A 299 11.18 -6.68 -8.78
CA PRO A 299 10.72 -6.15 -10.05
C PRO A 299 10.63 -7.33 -11.02
N ILE A 300 9.41 -7.67 -11.46
CA ILE A 300 9.22 -8.72 -12.45
C ILE A 300 9.95 -8.23 -13.70
N PRO A 301 11.01 -8.91 -14.16
CA PRO A 301 11.73 -8.49 -15.35
C PRO A 301 10.74 -8.52 -16.51
N VAL A 302 10.45 -7.37 -17.11
CA VAL A 302 9.70 -7.31 -18.37
C VAL A 302 10.67 -7.74 -19.47
N PRO A 303 10.47 -8.91 -20.11
CA PRO A 303 11.33 -9.32 -21.21
C PRO A 303 11.05 -8.41 -22.41
N GLY A 304 11.95 -7.47 -22.71
CA GLY A 304 11.78 -6.56 -23.86
C GLY A 304 12.48 -5.21 -23.77
N ALA A 305 12.92 -4.78 -22.59
CA ALA A 305 13.87 -3.67 -22.47
C ALA A 305 15.29 -4.22 -22.75
N LEU A 306 15.65 -4.38 -24.03
CA LEU A 306 16.99 -4.79 -24.44
C LEU A 306 17.84 -3.55 -24.79
N ALA A 307 19.07 -3.58 -24.25
CA ALA A 307 20.30 -2.84 -24.60
C ALA A 307 20.39 -1.37 -24.18
#